data_AF-A0A067BD84-F1
#
_entry.id   AF-A0A067BD84-F1
#
_cell.length_a   1.000
_cell.length_b   1.000
_cell.length_c   1.000
_cell.angle_alpha   90.00
_cell.angle_beta   90.00
_cell.angle_gamma   90.00
#
_symmetry.space_group_name_H-M   'P 1'
#
loop_
_entity.id
_entity.type
_entity.pdbx_description
1 polymer ?
#
loop_
_entity_poly.entity_id
_entity_poly.type
_entity_poly.pdbx_seq_one_letter_code
_entity_poly.pdbx_strand_id
1 'polypeptide(L)'
;MRPVYHEPVARVYYGNVCSPAYLLSWLAWLTTLLLPLLLVYDASTFWPRSVAYREQPHVRYMYQTLLLIEGTARDDDGKESVFSGFWSTLPSNVNQLAGDALRPGQIQSFFDDDNRDGLLDRVSIEVAIAVNAGERVQKASLLVIFNATVQTHAQLSMDVMALVSHASPLPGSVLYTVGDLALSFKRPLPLTTT
;
A
#
# COMPACT_ATOMS: atom_id res chain seq x y z
N MET A 1 71.35 -52.30 -38.05
CA MET A 1 70.76 -51.35 -39.02
C MET A 1 70.48 -50.05 -38.30
N ARG A 2 71.12 -48.95 -38.73
CA ARG A 2 71.03 -47.64 -38.07
C ARG A 2 70.16 -46.76 -38.96
N PRO A 3 69.05 -46.18 -38.47
CA PRO A 3 68.17 -45.39 -39.32
C PRO A 3 68.89 -44.12 -39.79
N VAL A 4 68.92 -43.93 -41.10
CA VAL A 4 69.42 -42.74 -41.80
C VAL A 4 68.21 -41.86 -42.05
N TYR A 5 68.20 -40.69 -41.40
CA TYR A 5 67.19 -39.63 -41.48
C TYR A 5 65.89 -39.80 -40.65
N HIS A 6 65.75 -38.93 -39.65
CA HIS A 6 64.50 -38.60 -38.97
C HIS A 6 64.27 -37.09 -39.13
N GLU A 7 63.20 -36.69 -39.80
CA GLU A 7 62.75 -35.29 -39.84
C GLU A 7 61.47 -35.15 -39.01
N PRO A 8 61.35 -34.15 -38.12
CA PRO A 8 60.16 -33.98 -37.29
C PRO A 8 58.97 -33.51 -38.13
N VAL A 9 57.85 -34.23 -37.99
CA VAL A 9 56.58 -34.02 -38.73
C VAL A 9 55.94 -32.64 -38.48
N ALA A 10 56.29 -31.96 -37.38
CA ALA A 10 55.82 -30.60 -37.11
C ALA A 10 56.88 -29.77 -36.37
N ARG A 11 57.10 -28.54 -36.84
CA ARG A 11 57.96 -27.55 -36.18
C ARG A 11 57.07 -26.50 -35.52
N VAL A 12 56.98 -26.54 -34.21
CA VAL A 12 56.21 -25.56 -33.44
C VAL A 12 57.10 -24.34 -33.21
N TYR A 13 56.72 -23.20 -33.80
CA TYR A 13 57.42 -21.93 -33.61
C TYR A 13 56.83 -21.22 -32.40
N TYR A 14 57.65 -21.01 -31.37
CA TYR A 14 57.29 -20.21 -30.20
C TYR A 14 57.69 -18.75 -30.46
N GLY A 15 56.72 -17.84 -30.36
CA GLY A 15 56.99 -16.40 -30.43
C GLY A 15 57.76 -15.94 -29.18
N ASN A 16 58.73 -15.06 -29.37
CA ASN A 16 59.45 -14.44 -28.24
C ASN A 16 58.48 -13.57 -27.40
N VAL A 17 58.78 -13.44 -26.11
CA VAL A 17 57.92 -12.75 -25.11
C VAL A 17 57.72 -11.26 -25.42
N CYS A 18 58.59 -10.65 -26.23
CA CYS A 18 58.49 -9.25 -26.69
C CYS A 18 58.10 -9.12 -28.17
N SER A 19 57.30 -10.05 -28.71
CA SER A 19 56.79 -9.96 -30.09
C SER A 19 55.42 -9.25 -30.16
N PRO A 20 55.06 -8.62 -31.29
CA PRO A 20 53.75 -7.99 -31.46
C PRO A 20 52.59 -9.01 -31.32
N ALA A 21 52.82 -10.28 -31.68
CA ALA A 21 51.85 -11.35 -31.51
C ALA A 21 51.53 -11.64 -30.03
N TYR A 22 52.54 -11.55 -29.15
CA TYR A 22 52.37 -11.73 -27.71
C TYR A 22 51.51 -10.62 -27.10
N LEU A 23 51.73 -9.36 -27.51
CA LEU A 23 50.91 -8.21 -27.11
C LEU A 23 49.45 -8.40 -27.55
N LEU A 24 49.21 -8.80 -28.79
CA LEU A 24 47.85 -9.03 -29.30
C LEU A 24 47.13 -10.16 -28.58
N SER A 25 47.85 -11.23 -28.19
CA SER A 25 47.29 -12.31 -27.37
C SER A 25 46.88 -11.81 -25.98
N TRP A 26 47.71 -10.99 -25.33
CA TRP A 26 47.41 -10.37 -24.05
C TRP A 26 46.22 -9.42 -24.13
N LEU A 27 46.13 -8.61 -25.19
CA LEU A 27 44.99 -7.73 -25.44
C LEU A 27 43.71 -8.53 -25.66
N ALA A 28 43.78 -9.66 -26.37
CA ALA A 28 42.64 -10.55 -26.54
C ALA A 28 42.19 -11.13 -25.20
N TRP A 29 43.11 -11.66 -24.39
CA TRP A 29 42.82 -12.15 -23.04
C TRP A 29 42.19 -11.07 -22.15
N LEU A 30 42.78 -9.87 -22.16
CA LEU A 30 42.28 -8.73 -21.40
C LEU A 30 40.88 -8.31 -21.85
N THR A 31 40.65 -8.22 -23.16
CA THR A 31 39.33 -7.90 -23.73
C THR A 31 38.30 -8.96 -23.37
N THR A 32 38.65 -10.24 -23.44
CA THR A 32 37.72 -11.34 -23.12
C THR A 32 37.32 -11.32 -21.64
N LEU A 33 38.20 -10.83 -20.76
CA LEU A 33 37.95 -10.73 -19.33
C LEU A 33 37.23 -9.43 -18.94
N LEU A 34 37.63 -8.29 -19.51
CA LEU A 34 37.07 -6.97 -19.17
C LEU A 34 35.72 -6.72 -19.83
N LEU A 35 35.49 -7.22 -21.05
CA LEU A 35 34.25 -6.96 -21.80
C LEU A 35 32.99 -7.47 -21.08
N PRO A 36 32.90 -8.71 -20.56
CA PRO A 36 31.75 -9.13 -19.78
C PRO A 36 31.63 -8.37 -18.45
N LEU A 37 32.75 -7.98 -17.84
CA LEU A 37 32.75 -7.25 -16.57
C LEU A 37 32.22 -5.81 -16.76
N LEU A 38 32.59 -5.15 -17.86
CA LEU A 38 32.06 -3.84 -18.24
C LEU A 38 30.58 -3.92 -18.65
N LEU A 39 30.16 -5.00 -19.32
CA LEU A 39 28.75 -5.23 -19.65
C LEU A 39 27.90 -5.49 -18.40
N VAL A 40 28.48 -6.12 -17.37
CA VAL A 40 27.79 -6.43 -16.11
C VAL A 40 27.82 -5.28 -15.10
N TYR A 41 28.77 -4.35 -15.21
CA TYR A 41 28.91 -3.23 -14.28
C TYR A 41 27.64 -2.37 -14.18
N ASP A 42 26.92 -2.19 -15.28
CA ASP A 42 25.60 -1.54 -15.31
C ASP A 42 24.44 -2.55 -15.45
N ALA A 43 24.62 -3.84 -15.14
CA ALA A 43 23.60 -4.87 -15.35
C ALA A 43 22.49 -4.96 -14.29
N SER A 44 22.48 -4.07 -13.30
CA SER A 44 21.25 -3.74 -12.56
C SER A 44 20.11 -3.24 -13.48
N THR A 45 20.46 -2.89 -14.72
CA THR A 45 19.65 -2.22 -15.74
C THR A 45 19.07 -3.18 -16.79
N PHE A 46 19.45 -4.47 -16.82
CA PHE A 46 19.15 -5.26 -18.03
C PHE A 46 17.71 -5.76 -18.17
N TRP A 47 16.89 -5.87 -17.11
CA TRP A 47 15.42 -6.06 -17.26
C TRP A 47 14.57 -5.96 -15.96
N PRO A 48 14.70 -4.93 -15.08
CA PRO A 48 13.76 -4.81 -13.96
C PRO A 48 12.35 -4.52 -14.52
N ARG A 49 11.45 -5.53 -14.48
CA ARG A 49 10.05 -5.38 -14.93
C ARG A 49 9.21 -4.55 -13.97
N SER A 50 9.62 -4.50 -12.70
CA SER A 50 8.95 -3.75 -11.63
C SER A 50 9.95 -3.51 -10.49
N VAL A 51 9.88 -2.33 -9.88
CA VAL A 51 10.63 -1.99 -8.66
C VAL A 51 9.62 -1.89 -7.52
N ALA A 52 9.93 -2.50 -6.38
CA ALA A 52 9.15 -2.32 -5.16
C ALA A 52 9.71 -1.10 -4.41
N TYR A 53 8.82 -0.19 -4.02
CA TYR A 53 9.17 0.97 -3.21
C TYR A 53 8.10 1.19 -2.16
N ARG A 54 8.46 1.92 -1.10
CA ARG A 54 7.55 2.33 -0.05
C ARG A 54 7.56 3.84 0.00
N GLU A 55 6.39 4.45 -0.09
CA GLU A 55 6.19 5.87 0.10
C GLU A 55 5.11 6.08 1.16
N GLN A 56 5.13 7.25 1.80
CA GLN A 56 4.02 7.68 2.65
C GLN A 56 2.99 8.36 1.75
N PRO A 57 1.78 7.81 1.60
CA PRO A 57 0.75 8.45 0.80
C PRO A 57 0.25 9.70 1.52
N HIS A 58 -0.07 10.73 0.76
CA HIS A 58 -0.80 11.87 1.30
C HIS A 58 -2.28 11.48 1.44
N VAL A 59 -2.72 11.30 2.69
CA VAL A 59 -4.07 10.89 3.05
C VAL A 59 -4.85 12.08 3.57
N ARG A 60 -6.05 12.31 3.03
CA ARG A 60 -6.95 13.37 3.45
C ARG A 60 -8.32 12.80 3.78
N TYR A 61 -8.83 13.09 4.97
CA TYR A 61 -10.22 12.77 5.30
C TYR A 61 -11.18 13.64 4.48
N MET A 62 -12.17 13.00 3.83
CA MET A 62 -13.14 13.68 2.96
C MET A 62 -14.32 14.30 3.71
N TYR A 63 -14.33 14.25 5.04
CA TYR A 63 -15.48 14.65 5.86
C TYR A 63 -16.77 13.87 5.56
N GLN A 64 -16.61 12.68 4.98
CA GLN A 64 -17.68 11.77 4.62
C GLN A 64 -17.58 10.53 5.51
N THR A 65 -18.53 10.40 6.42
CA THR A 65 -18.63 9.31 7.37
C THR A 65 -20.07 8.84 7.47
N LEU A 66 -20.23 7.52 7.65
CA LEU A 66 -21.50 6.85 7.86
C LEU A 66 -21.37 5.96 9.09
N LEU A 67 -22.32 6.08 10.01
CA LEU A 67 -22.44 5.25 11.19
C LEU A 67 -23.79 4.51 11.14
N LEU A 68 -23.72 3.20 11.31
CA LEU A 68 -24.87 2.33 11.48
C LEU A 68 -24.75 1.63 12.84
N ILE A 69 -25.78 1.77 13.67
CA ILE A 69 -25.92 1.04 14.92
C ILE A 69 -27.14 0.15 14.86
N GLU A 70 -27.03 -1.04 15.43
CA GLU A 70 -28.10 -2.03 15.48
C GLU A 70 -28.18 -2.61 16.90
N GLY A 71 -29.39 -2.91 17.36
CA GLY A 71 -29.57 -3.43 18.69
C GLY A 71 -31.02 -3.77 19.03
N THR A 72 -31.28 -3.87 20.33
CA THR A 72 -32.61 -4.15 20.88
C THR A 72 -33.11 -2.95 21.67
N ALA A 73 -34.38 -2.61 21.52
CA ALA A 73 -35.04 -1.57 22.30
C ALA A 73 -36.08 -2.25 23.19
N ARG A 74 -36.10 -1.87 24.47
CA ARG A 74 -37.12 -2.33 25.40
C ARG A 74 -38.11 -1.21 25.65
N ASP A 75 -39.36 -1.48 25.32
CA ASP A 75 -40.47 -0.56 25.58
C ASP A 75 -40.86 -0.56 27.07
N ASP A 76 -41.63 0.45 27.49
CA ASP A 76 -42.12 0.59 28.87
C ASP A 76 -43.00 -0.61 29.29
N ASP A 77 -43.69 -1.23 28.33
CA ASP A 77 -44.46 -2.48 28.50
C ASP A 77 -43.59 -3.75 28.58
N GLY A 78 -42.25 -3.61 28.53
CA GLY A 78 -41.30 -4.71 28.64
C GLY A 78 -41.14 -5.55 27.36
N LYS A 79 -41.74 -5.14 26.25
CA LYS A 79 -41.59 -5.79 24.95
C LYS A 79 -40.24 -5.40 24.32
N GLU A 80 -39.50 -6.39 23.84
CA GLU A 80 -38.26 -6.17 23.09
C GLU A 80 -38.55 -6.04 21.59
N SER A 81 -38.04 -4.98 20.97
CA SER A 81 -38.06 -4.75 19.53
C SER A 81 -36.63 -4.58 19.01
N VAL A 82 -36.42 -4.81 17.72
CA VAL A 82 -35.13 -4.55 17.08
C VAL A 82 -35.12 -3.09 16.64
N PHE A 83 -34.02 -2.39 16.91
CA PHE A 83 -33.83 -1.03 16.42
C PHE A 83 -32.56 -0.93 15.57
N SER A 84 -32.60 0.00 14.61
CA SER A 84 -31.46 0.41 13.80
C SER A 84 -31.37 1.93 13.83
N GLY A 85 -30.19 2.46 14.14
CA GLY A 85 -29.88 3.88 14.07
C GLY A 85 -28.89 4.15 12.95
N PHE A 86 -29.18 5.14 12.13
CA PHE A 86 -28.37 5.55 11.00
C PHE A 86 -28.00 7.02 11.14
N TRP A 87 -26.74 7.35 10.91
CA TRP A 87 -26.27 8.72 10.84
C TRP A 87 -25.20 8.82 9.76
N SER A 88 -25.24 9.87 8.94
CA SER A 88 -24.18 10.11 7.97
C SER A 88 -23.98 11.59 7.66
N THR A 89 -22.75 11.97 7.31
CA THR A 89 -22.39 13.28 6.74
C THR A 89 -22.42 13.27 5.21
N LEU A 90 -22.87 12.17 4.61
CA LEU A 90 -22.99 12.02 3.16
C LEU A 90 -24.07 12.96 2.60
N PRO A 91 -24.11 13.17 1.27
CA PRO A 91 -25.11 14.02 0.65
C PRO A 91 -26.55 13.60 1.02
N SER A 92 -27.46 14.56 1.01
CA SER A 92 -28.81 14.43 1.57
C SER A 92 -29.66 13.29 1.00
N ASN A 93 -29.38 12.86 -0.24
CA ASN A 93 -30.01 11.70 -0.87
C ASN A 93 -29.75 10.40 -0.09
N VAL A 94 -28.56 10.21 0.49
CA VAL A 94 -28.23 9.01 1.27
C VAL A 94 -29.00 9.00 2.59
N ASN A 95 -29.11 10.16 3.25
CA ASN A 95 -29.87 10.29 4.50
C ASN A 95 -31.37 10.05 4.29
N GLN A 96 -31.92 10.40 3.11
CA GLN A 96 -33.32 10.09 2.77
C GLN A 96 -33.58 8.59 2.65
N LEU A 97 -32.59 7.80 2.19
CA LEU A 97 -32.72 6.34 2.09
C LEU A 97 -32.82 5.65 3.45
N ALA A 98 -32.31 6.29 4.51
CA ALA A 98 -32.36 5.75 5.87
C ALA A 98 -33.76 5.88 6.52
N GLY A 99 -34.62 6.78 6.01
CA GLY A 99 -35.99 6.96 6.49
C GLY A 99 -36.06 7.14 8.01
N ASP A 100 -36.84 6.28 8.67
CA ASP A 100 -37.12 6.33 10.12
C ASP A 100 -35.92 5.92 11.00
N ALA A 101 -34.88 5.32 10.42
CA ALA A 101 -33.66 4.96 11.16
C ALA A 101 -32.73 6.17 11.36
N LEU A 102 -32.97 7.30 10.69
CA LEU A 102 -32.12 8.48 10.76
C LEU A 102 -32.16 9.10 12.18
N ARG A 103 -30.98 9.26 12.79
CA ARG A 103 -30.82 9.88 14.11
C ARG A 103 -29.89 11.10 14.02
N PRO A 104 -30.07 12.11 14.90
CA PRO A 104 -29.10 13.18 15.03
C PRO A 104 -27.80 12.64 15.64
N GLY A 105 -26.68 13.18 15.20
CA GLY A 105 -25.35 12.81 15.66
C GLY A 105 -24.34 13.93 15.46
N GLN A 106 -23.20 13.80 16.11
CA GLN A 106 -22.11 14.75 16.10
C GLN A 106 -20.81 14.03 15.72
N ILE A 107 -19.94 14.72 15.01
CA ILE A 107 -18.60 14.24 14.66
C ILE A 107 -17.55 15.25 15.07
N GLN A 108 -16.44 14.74 15.58
CA GLN A 108 -15.22 15.47 15.83
C GLN A 108 -14.09 14.75 15.12
N SER A 109 -13.23 15.49 14.43
CA SER A 109 -12.08 14.94 13.74
C SER A 109 -10.85 15.76 14.09
N PHE A 110 -9.77 15.09 14.45
CA PHE A 110 -8.48 15.68 14.78
C PHE A 110 -7.40 15.05 13.91
N PHE A 111 -6.46 15.87 13.47
CA PHE A 111 -5.38 15.52 12.56
C PHE A 111 -4.06 15.91 13.20
N ASP A 112 -3.10 15.00 13.21
CA ASP A 112 -1.78 15.21 13.77
C ASP A 112 -0.69 14.96 12.72
N ASP A 113 0.29 15.84 12.72
CA ASP A 113 1.54 15.77 11.95
C ASP A 113 2.66 15.93 12.98
N ASP A 114 3.14 14.79 13.47
CA ASP A 114 4.06 14.73 14.61
C ASP A 114 5.47 15.19 14.20
N ASN A 115 5.86 14.91 12.96
CA ASN A 115 7.19 15.20 12.43
C ASN A 115 7.28 16.54 11.67
N ARG A 116 6.14 17.19 11.39
CA ARG A 116 5.98 18.46 10.67
C ARG A 116 6.51 18.43 9.24
N ASP A 117 6.42 17.29 8.57
CA ASP A 117 6.81 17.14 7.17
C ASP A 117 5.70 17.56 6.19
N GLY A 118 4.50 17.90 6.69
CA GLY A 118 3.35 18.30 5.91
C GLY A 118 2.50 17.13 5.41
N LEU A 119 2.84 15.89 5.81
CA LEU A 119 2.03 14.70 5.62
C LEU A 119 1.27 14.39 6.92
N LEU A 120 0.10 13.77 6.75
CA LEU A 120 -0.72 13.38 7.89
C LEU A 120 -0.18 12.08 8.49
N ASP A 121 0.13 12.09 9.78
CA ASP A 121 0.58 10.90 10.51
C ASP A 121 -0.58 10.19 11.21
N ARG A 122 -1.45 10.94 11.89
CA ARG A 122 -2.55 10.38 12.68
C ARG A 122 -3.87 11.10 12.42
N VAL A 123 -4.93 10.30 12.28
CA VAL A 123 -6.31 10.78 12.21
C VAL A 123 -7.13 10.18 13.34
N SER A 124 -7.73 11.04 14.16
CA SER A 124 -8.62 10.66 15.24
C SER A 124 -10.02 11.13 14.90
N ILE A 125 -10.97 10.20 14.81
CA ILE A 125 -12.36 10.48 14.46
C ILE A 125 -13.25 9.96 15.58
N GLU A 126 -14.03 10.87 16.15
CA GLU A 126 -15.00 10.57 17.19
C GLU A 126 -16.40 10.88 16.65
N VAL A 127 -17.28 9.89 16.73
CA VAL A 127 -18.67 10.00 16.28
C VAL A 127 -19.59 9.64 17.42
N ALA A 128 -20.54 10.53 17.70
CA ALA A 128 -21.59 10.34 18.68
C ALA A 128 -22.95 10.35 17.98
N ILE A 129 -23.82 9.42 18.36
CA ILE A 129 -25.20 9.31 17.84
C ILE A 129 -26.17 9.30 19.02
N ALA A 130 -27.32 9.94 18.87
CA ALA A 130 -28.35 9.95 19.91
C ALA A 130 -29.01 8.57 20.02
N VAL A 131 -29.07 8.04 21.24
CA VAL A 131 -29.70 6.76 21.59
C VAL A 131 -30.76 7.03 22.65
N ASN A 132 -31.96 6.45 22.51
CA ASN A 132 -33.06 6.68 23.44
C ASN A 132 -32.95 5.82 24.71
N ALA A 133 -33.68 6.22 25.76
CA ALA A 133 -33.78 5.41 26.97
C ALA A 133 -34.41 4.04 26.64
N GLY A 134 -33.76 2.95 27.05
CA GLY A 134 -34.21 1.58 26.78
C GLY A 134 -33.60 0.93 25.53
N GLU A 135 -32.92 1.69 24.67
CA GLU A 135 -32.18 1.17 23.52
C GLU A 135 -30.81 0.59 23.95
N ARG A 136 -30.48 -0.59 23.45
CA ARG A 136 -29.28 -1.37 23.76
C ARG A 136 -28.53 -1.69 22.48
N VAL A 137 -27.45 -0.96 22.21
CA VAL A 137 -26.62 -1.12 21.02
C VAL A 137 -25.76 -2.38 21.12
N GLN A 138 -25.91 -3.29 20.17
CA GLN A 138 -25.15 -4.55 20.11
C GLN A 138 -24.13 -4.57 18.97
N LYS A 139 -24.42 -3.87 17.87
CA LYS A 139 -23.54 -3.79 16.71
C LYS A 139 -23.37 -2.34 16.29
N ALA A 140 -22.15 -1.97 15.96
CA ALA A 140 -21.79 -0.67 15.44
C ALA A 140 -20.89 -0.86 14.21
N SER A 141 -21.22 -0.17 13.13
CA SER A 141 -20.45 -0.18 11.88
C SER A 141 -20.21 1.26 11.44
N LEU A 142 -18.96 1.65 11.39
CA LEU A 142 -18.48 2.96 10.98
C LEU A 142 -17.76 2.82 9.64
N LEU A 143 -18.20 3.59 8.66
CA LEU A 143 -17.53 3.73 7.37
C LEU A 143 -17.02 5.16 7.23
N VAL A 144 -15.73 5.29 6.95
CA VAL A 144 -15.05 6.58 6.79
C VAL A 144 -14.42 6.62 5.40
N ILE A 145 -14.58 7.74 4.69
CA ILE A 145 -14.02 7.94 3.35
C ILE A 145 -12.81 8.86 3.41
N PHE A 146 -11.71 8.38 2.85
CA PHE A 146 -10.44 9.09 2.71
C PHE A 146 -10.12 9.25 1.22
N ASN A 147 -9.42 10.32 0.88
CA ASN A 147 -8.73 10.42 -0.39
C ASN A 147 -7.25 10.14 -0.15
N ALA A 148 -6.70 9.18 -0.89
CA ALA A 148 -5.30 8.80 -0.79
C ALA A 148 -4.59 9.11 -2.10
N THR A 149 -3.54 9.91 -2.01
CA THR A 149 -2.73 10.34 -3.14
C THR A 149 -1.29 9.87 -2.99
N VAL A 150 -0.77 9.29 -4.05
CA VAL A 150 0.59 8.77 -4.24
C VAL A 150 1.20 9.55 -5.39
N GLN A 151 2.42 10.08 -5.22
CA GLN A 151 3.01 11.06 -6.16
C GLN A 151 4.48 10.82 -6.53
N THR A 152 5.24 10.00 -5.79
CA THR A 152 6.71 9.97 -5.97
C THR A 152 7.13 9.24 -7.25
N HIS A 153 6.59 8.06 -7.52
CA HIS A 153 6.97 7.24 -8.68
C HIS A 153 5.78 6.81 -9.55
N ALA A 154 4.61 6.66 -8.95
CA ALA A 154 3.34 6.56 -9.63
C ALA A 154 2.48 7.75 -9.18
N GLN A 155 1.80 8.40 -10.11
CA GLN A 155 0.79 9.40 -9.76
C GLN A 155 -0.57 8.70 -9.72
N LEU A 156 -1.07 8.45 -8.50
CA LEU A 156 -2.37 7.84 -8.30
C LEU A 156 -3.13 8.64 -7.25
N SER A 157 -4.36 9.02 -7.59
CA SER A 157 -5.34 9.55 -6.64
C SER A 157 -6.54 8.62 -6.62
N MET A 158 -6.92 8.17 -5.44
CA MET A 158 -8.10 7.31 -5.28
C MET A 158 -8.84 7.60 -3.98
N ASP A 159 -10.15 7.38 -4.01
CA ASP A 159 -10.99 7.41 -2.82
C ASP A 159 -10.99 6.01 -2.18
N VAL A 160 -10.67 5.97 -0.90
CA VAL A 160 -10.50 4.77 -0.09
C VAL A 160 -11.53 4.80 1.03
N MET A 161 -12.12 3.65 1.34
CA MET A 161 -13.06 3.50 2.44
C MET A 161 -12.44 2.63 3.54
N ALA A 162 -12.51 3.12 4.78
CA ALA A 162 -12.21 2.33 5.96
C ALA A 162 -13.53 1.91 6.62
N LEU A 163 -13.74 0.59 6.75
CA LEU A 163 -14.89 0.03 7.44
C LEU A 163 -14.43 -0.57 8.76
N VAL A 164 -14.98 -0.06 9.86
CA VAL A 164 -14.85 -0.63 11.20
C VAL A 164 -16.19 -1.19 11.59
N SER A 165 -16.28 -2.50 11.82
CA SER A 165 -17.51 -3.15 12.25
C SER A 165 -17.23 -4.02 13.47
N HIS A 166 -18.05 -3.84 14.50
CA HIS A 166 -17.98 -4.62 15.72
C HIS A 166 -19.39 -5.03 16.15
N ALA A 167 -19.53 -6.29 16.57
CA ALA A 167 -20.77 -6.84 17.10
C ALA A 167 -20.47 -7.59 18.40
N SER A 168 -21.31 -7.37 19.40
CA SER A 168 -21.21 -7.95 20.73
C SER A 168 -22.59 -8.41 21.21
N PRO A 169 -22.69 -9.54 21.92
CA PRO A 169 -23.93 -9.96 22.57
C PRO A 169 -24.32 -9.05 23.75
N LEU A 170 -23.34 -8.33 24.31
CA LEU A 170 -23.53 -7.39 25.40
C LEU A 170 -23.71 -5.96 24.85
N PRO A 171 -24.63 -5.17 25.43
CA PRO A 171 -24.82 -3.80 25.03
C PRO A 171 -23.58 -2.95 25.34
N GLY A 172 -23.13 -2.18 24.37
CA GLY A 172 -22.00 -1.27 24.49
C GLY A 172 -22.43 0.20 24.37
N SER A 173 -21.77 1.09 25.10
CA SER A 173 -21.96 2.54 24.97
C SER A 173 -20.90 3.21 24.09
N VAL A 174 -19.67 2.69 24.09
CA VAL A 174 -18.53 3.25 23.36
C VAL A 174 -17.72 2.16 22.71
N LEU A 175 -17.27 2.41 21.47
CA LEU A 175 -16.36 1.55 20.72
C LEU A 175 -15.07 2.32 20.44
N TYR A 176 -13.96 1.86 21.01
CA TYR A 176 -12.63 2.37 20.72
C TYR A 176 -11.89 1.41 19.80
N THR A 177 -11.38 1.93 18.68
CA THR A 177 -10.58 1.17 17.72
C THR A 177 -9.39 1.99 17.28
N VAL A 178 -8.26 1.31 17.06
CA VAL A 178 -7.03 1.89 16.51
C VAL A 178 -6.53 0.92 15.46
N GLY A 179 -6.05 1.45 14.34
CA GLY A 179 -5.51 0.64 13.27
C GLY A 179 -4.69 1.46 12.28
N ASP A 180 -3.91 0.77 11.48
CA ASP A 180 -3.03 1.38 10.50
C ASP A 180 -3.68 1.40 9.12
N LEU A 181 -3.56 2.52 8.41
CA LEU A 181 -3.98 2.63 7.02
C LEU A 181 -2.79 2.28 6.11
N ALA A 182 -2.86 1.13 5.45
CA ALA A 182 -1.84 0.69 4.50
C ALA A 182 -2.43 0.50 3.10
N LEU A 183 -1.81 1.16 2.10
CA LEU A 183 -2.15 0.94 0.69
C LEU A 183 -1.32 -0.22 0.15
N SER A 184 -2.00 -1.26 -0.34
CA SER A 184 -1.36 -2.44 -0.92
C SER A 184 -1.89 -2.71 -2.31
N PHE A 185 -1.02 -2.64 -3.31
CA PHE A 185 -1.36 -2.90 -4.71
C PHE A 185 -1.08 -4.37 -5.08
N LYS A 186 -2.09 -5.05 -5.62
CA LYS A 186 -1.94 -6.46 -6.09
C LYS A 186 -1.11 -6.59 -7.37
N ARG A 187 -0.98 -5.49 -8.12
CA ARG A 187 -0.25 -5.43 -9.39
C ARG A 187 0.64 -4.20 -9.38
N PRO A 188 1.81 -4.26 -10.03
CA PRO A 188 2.67 -3.10 -10.15
C PRO A 188 1.94 -2.00 -10.91
N LEU A 189 2.07 -0.77 -10.42
CA LEU A 189 1.58 0.42 -11.09
C LEU A 189 2.58 0.84 -12.18
N PRO A 190 2.12 1.37 -13.32
CA PRO A 190 3.02 1.97 -14.30
C PRO A 190 3.68 3.21 -13.69
N LEU A 191 4.97 3.41 -14.00
CA LEU A 191 5.70 4.60 -13.58
C LEU A 191 5.17 5.81 -14.34
N THR A 192 4.89 6.90 -13.63
CA THR A 192 4.53 8.17 -14.25
C THR A 192 5.80 8.98 -14.46
N THR A 193 6.38 8.92 -15.65
CA THR A 193 7.49 9.82 -16.03
C THR A 193 6.92 11.17 -16.41
N THR A 194 7.17 12.20 -15.60
CA THR A 194 6.92 13.60 -15.96
C THR A 194 8.03 14.14 -16.85
#